data_AF-A0A351GI01-F1
#
_entry.id   AF-A0A351GI01-F1
#
_cell.length_a   1.000
_cell.length_b   1.000
_cell.length_c   1.000
_cell.angle_alpha   90.00
_cell.angle_beta   90.00
_cell.angle_gamma   90.00
#
_symmetry.space_group_name_H-M   'P 1'
#
loop_
_entity.id
_entity.type
_entity.pdbx_description
1 polymer ?
#
loop_
_entity_poly.entity_id
_entity_poly.type
_entity_poly.pdbx_seq_one_letter_code
_entity_poly.pdbx_strand_id
1 'polypeptide(L)'
;TDVCPLVPVANISMEETAEWSIKLAKRVGETTDIPVYLYGAAQPDTNRKVLSIIRGGEYEGFFEKIKKPEWKPDFGPAVYNARKGATTIGARDFLIAYNINLNTKSTRIANRIAFDVRETGRVKREGNPYTGKIVTDANGESVREPGACKAVQAVGWFIDEYDVAQVSANLTNFNITPIHIFFDEVQKSSIDRGVRITGSELVGLIPLQAMLDAGKHYLQKQGRSLGVSDAELIHIAVKSLGLDELAPFDPNKKIIEYSLKSSDDERLINLTAKELANETASESMAPGGGSVAAYCGALGVSLATMVANLSANKPGWEDKVEMFSDWAVKGQAMKRDLLFLVDEDTRSFNGIIDAIRMPKDTAEDKAARAEAIEKASQYAAEIPYQVMQKAYEAKDLLQAMLDMGNKPSITDAGVGALCCLTAIEGAYMNVRVNTKDLKDKEFAQELNTASSALYKQAKEVFGAITDQVHSNIV
;
A
#
# COMPACT_ATOMS: atom_id res chain seq x y z
N THR A 1 -11.90 -13.08 25.08
CA THR A 1 -11.54 -12.20 23.96
C THR A 1 -12.79 -11.49 23.49
N ASP A 2 -12.78 -10.16 23.46
CA ASP A 2 -13.95 -9.37 23.03
C ASP A 2 -14.19 -9.52 21.52
N VAL A 3 -13.15 -9.24 20.72
CA VAL A 3 -13.19 -9.31 19.26
C VAL A 3 -11.97 -10.02 18.67
N CYS A 4 -12.20 -10.85 17.65
CA CYS A 4 -11.17 -11.52 16.85
C CYS A 4 -11.41 -11.19 15.37
N PRO A 5 -10.82 -10.09 14.86
CA PRO A 5 -10.92 -9.71 13.45
C PRO A 5 -10.00 -10.57 12.58
N LEU A 6 -10.48 -10.96 11.40
CA LEU A 6 -9.63 -11.34 10.28
C LEU A 6 -9.65 -10.19 9.27
N VAL A 7 -8.48 -9.82 8.76
CA VAL A 7 -8.31 -8.70 7.82
C VAL A 7 -7.52 -9.21 6.61
N PRO A 8 -8.03 -9.03 5.38
CA PRO A 8 -7.27 -9.41 4.18
C PRO A 8 -6.01 -8.54 4.07
N VAL A 9 -4.86 -9.17 3.80
CA VAL A 9 -3.58 -8.46 3.67
C VAL A 9 -3.10 -8.47 2.22
N ALA A 10 -2.87 -9.65 1.65
CA ALA A 10 -2.39 -9.81 0.28
C ALA A 10 -2.95 -11.10 -0.33
N ASN A 11 -3.29 -11.05 -1.62
CA ASN A 11 -3.75 -12.20 -2.42
C ASN A 11 -4.94 -12.96 -1.82
N ILE A 12 -5.83 -12.28 -1.10
CA ILE A 12 -7.06 -12.83 -0.55
C ILE A 12 -8.16 -11.76 -0.55
N SER A 13 -9.34 -12.11 -1.01
CA SER A 13 -10.51 -11.22 -1.02
C SER A 13 -11.16 -11.07 0.36
N MET A 14 -12.01 -10.06 0.51
CA MET A 14 -12.81 -9.89 1.74
C MET A 14 -13.78 -11.07 1.92
N GLU A 15 -14.32 -11.58 0.82
CA GLU A 15 -15.24 -12.70 0.75
C GLU A 15 -14.57 -13.99 1.26
N GLU A 16 -13.39 -14.33 0.73
CA GLU A 16 -12.61 -15.47 1.21
C GLU A 16 -12.22 -15.32 2.69
N THR A 17 -11.84 -14.11 3.11
CA THR A 17 -11.52 -13.82 4.52
C THR A 17 -12.74 -14.00 5.42
N ALA A 18 -13.93 -13.63 4.95
CA ALA A 18 -15.19 -13.84 5.66
C ALA A 18 -15.46 -15.33 5.85
N GLU A 19 -15.28 -16.16 4.82
CA GLU A 19 -15.41 -17.61 4.94
C GLU A 19 -14.47 -18.21 6.00
N TRP A 20 -13.21 -17.75 6.05
CA TRP A 20 -12.26 -18.17 7.08
C TRP A 20 -12.69 -17.76 8.48
N SER A 21 -13.23 -16.54 8.63
CA SER A 21 -13.74 -16.08 9.93
C SER A 21 -14.95 -16.88 10.40
N ILE A 22 -15.83 -17.32 9.48
CA ILE A 22 -16.97 -18.20 9.77
C ILE A 22 -16.48 -19.58 10.21
N LYS A 23 -15.50 -20.16 9.50
CA LYS A 23 -14.89 -21.45 9.88
C LYS A 23 -14.26 -21.37 11.27
N LEU A 24 -13.56 -20.28 11.59
CA LEU A 24 -12.99 -20.04 12.91
C LEU A 24 -14.09 -19.89 13.97
N ALA A 25 -15.11 -19.07 13.70
CA ALA A 25 -16.22 -18.83 14.62
C ALA A 25 -16.96 -20.11 15.00
N LYS A 26 -17.24 -20.95 14.00
CA LYS A 26 -17.84 -22.27 14.20
C LYS A 26 -16.97 -23.14 15.10
N ARG A 27 -15.69 -23.28 14.76
CA ARG A 27 -14.74 -24.09 15.55
C ARG A 27 -14.63 -23.60 16.98
N VAL A 28 -14.55 -22.29 17.21
CA VAL A 28 -14.49 -21.70 18.56
C VAL A 28 -15.77 -22.02 19.34
N GLY A 29 -16.94 -21.77 18.75
CA GLY A 29 -18.23 -22.07 19.39
C GLY A 29 -18.37 -23.55 19.78
N GLU A 30 -17.97 -24.46 18.90
CA GLU A 30 -18.06 -25.92 19.11
C GLU A 30 -17.04 -26.46 20.12
N THR A 31 -15.83 -25.90 20.16
CA THR A 31 -14.73 -26.45 20.98
C THR A 31 -14.57 -25.79 22.35
N THR A 32 -15.09 -24.58 22.53
CA THR A 32 -14.87 -23.79 23.76
C THR A 32 -16.13 -23.53 24.59
N ASP A 33 -17.31 -23.86 24.04
CA ASP A 33 -18.61 -23.60 24.67
C ASP A 33 -18.79 -22.11 25.02
N ILE A 34 -18.34 -21.23 24.10
CA ILE A 34 -18.46 -19.77 24.19
C ILE A 34 -19.50 -19.31 23.17
N PRO A 35 -20.44 -18.42 23.54
CA PRO A 35 -21.31 -17.75 22.57
C PRO A 35 -20.48 -16.92 21.59
N VAL A 36 -20.59 -17.21 20.29
CA VAL A 36 -19.87 -16.51 19.24
C VAL A 36 -20.84 -15.76 18.33
N TYR A 37 -20.56 -14.47 18.11
CA TYR A 37 -21.30 -13.62 17.17
C TYR A 37 -20.42 -13.26 16.00
N LEU A 38 -20.96 -13.43 14.80
CA LEU A 38 -20.34 -12.95 13.58
C LEU A 38 -20.51 -11.43 13.48
N TYR A 39 -19.57 -10.74 12.87
CA TYR A 39 -19.70 -9.32 12.52
C TYR A 39 -18.98 -8.99 11.21
N GLY A 40 -19.15 -7.77 10.71
CA GLY A 40 -18.48 -7.32 9.49
C GLY A 40 -18.94 -8.07 8.25
N ALA A 41 -18.01 -8.37 7.34
CA ALA A 41 -18.30 -9.11 6.10
C ALA A 41 -18.78 -10.55 6.35
N ALA A 42 -18.56 -11.10 7.54
CA ALA A 42 -18.97 -12.45 7.91
C ALA A 42 -20.41 -12.55 8.41
N GLN A 43 -21.05 -11.42 8.74
CA GLN A 43 -22.40 -11.41 9.31
C GLN A 43 -23.44 -11.14 8.22
N PRO A 44 -24.29 -12.13 7.88
CA PRO A 44 -25.34 -11.95 6.88
C PRO A 44 -26.48 -11.04 7.35
N ASP A 45 -26.73 -10.95 8.66
CA ASP A 45 -27.74 -10.05 9.21
C ASP A 45 -27.21 -8.61 9.27
N THR A 46 -27.75 -7.75 8.41
CA THR A 46 -27.35 -6.35 8.29
C THR A 46 -27.53 -5.57 9.60
N ASN A 47 -28.46 -5.97 10.47
CA ASN A 47 -28.69 -5.32 11.76
C ASN A 47 -27.61 -5.66 12.79
N ARG A 48 -26.86 -6.75 12.60
CA ARG A 48 -25.78 -7.20 13.49
C ARG A 48 -24.40 -7.03 12.86
N LYS A 49 -24.30 -6.39 11.70
CA LYS A 49 -23.03 -6.20 10.98
C LYS A 49 -22.02 -5.33 11.73
N VAL A 50 -22.50 -4.33 12.48
CA VAL A 50 -21.66 -3.34 13.16
C VAL A 50 -21.32 -3.80 14.57
N LEU A 51 -20.02 -3.84 14.90
CA LEU A 51 -19.53 -4.32 16.20
C LEU A 51 -20.12 -3.56 17.39
N SER A 52 -20.30 -2.24 17.30
CA SER A 52 -20.90 -1.44 18.38
C SER A 52 -22.37 -1.80 18.63
N ILE A 53 -23.11 -2.26 17.62
CA ILE A 53 -24.49 -2.74 17.78
C ILE A 53 -24.48 -4.06 18.57
N ILE A 54 -23.56 -4.98 18.26
CA ILE A 54 -23.39 -6.22 19.03
C ILE A 54 -22.95 -5.92 20.48
N ARG A 55 -22.04 -4.96 20.67
CA ARG A 55 -21.54 -4.53 21.99
C ARG A 55 -22.47 -3.59 22.76
N GLY A 56 -23.58 -3.17 22.17
CA GLY A 56 -24.52 -2.25 22.82
C GLY A 56 -25.04 -2.83 24.15
N GLY A 57 -24.85 -2.07 25.24
CA GLY A 57 -25.12 -2.49 26.61
C GLY A 57 -23.89 -2.92 27.42
N GLU A 58 -22.71 -2.98 26.80
CA GLU A 58 -21.45 -3.47 27.41
C GLU A 58 -21.62 -4.87 28.05
N TYR A 59 -20.81 -5.20 29.05
CA TYR A 59 -20.80 -6.52 29.67
C TYR A 59 -22.11 -6.82 30.41
N GLU A 60 -22.64 -5.83 31.13
CA GLU A 60 -23.82 -5.93 31.96
C GLU A 60 -25.10 -6.06 31.13
N GLY A 61 -25.22 -5.30 30.04
CA GLY A 61 -26.38 -5.33 29.15
C GLY A 61 -26.43 -6.58 28.27
N PHE A 62 -25.29 -7.25 28.05
CA PHE A 62 -25.22 -8.48 27.27
C PHE A 62 -26.02 -9.63 27.91
N PHE A 63 -26.13 -9.67 29.24
CA PHE A 63 -26.82 -10.74 29.97
C PHE A 63 -28.32 -10.84 29.68
N GLU A 64 -28.99 -9.70 29.49
CA GLU A 64 -30.39 -9.68 29.09
C GLU A 64 -30.56 -9.82 27.58
N LYS A 65 -29.54 -9.40 26.83
CA LYS A 65 -29.52 -9.45 25.38
C LYS A 65 -29.51 -10.88 24.86
N ILE A 66 -28.62 -11.75 25.34
CA ILE A 66 -28.49 -13.14 24.87
C ILE A 66 -29.76 -13.99 25.07
N LYS A 67 -30.64 -13.61 26.00
CA LYS A 67 -31.93 -14.29 26.25
C LYS A 67 -32.97 -14.02 25.16
N LYS A 68 -32.78 -12.98 24.36
CA LYS A 68 -33.75 -12.56 23.34
C LYS A 68 -33.55 -13.38 22.05
N PRO A 69 -34.61 -13.87 21.39
CA PRO A 69 -34.50 -14.68 20.18
C PRO A 69 -33.68 -14.03 19.07
N GLU A 70 -33.81 -12.71 18.88
CA GLU A 70 -33.10 -11.93 17.87
C GLU A 70 -31.59 -11.79 18.16
N TRP A 71 -31.16 -12.12 19.38
CA TRP A 71 -29.77 -12.06 19.82
C TRP A 71 -29.18 -13.45 20.09
N LYS A 72 -29.76 -14.49 19.50
CA LYS A 72 -29.16 -15.83 19.50
C LYS A 72 -27.75 -15.77 18.89
N PRO A 73 -26.74 -16.39 19.53
CA PRO A 73 -25.39 -16.49 18.97
C PRO A 73 -25.39 -17.20 17.61
N ASP A 74 -24.49 -16.80 16.72
CA ASP A 74 -24.33 -17.45 15.42
C ASP A 74 -23.72 -18.85 15.56
N PHE A 75 -22.79 -19.00 16.52
CA PHE A 75 -22.22 -20.29 16.91
C PHE A 75 -22.06 -20.41 18.43
N GLY A 76 -21.93 -21.64 18.91
CA GLY A 76 -21.83 -21.93 20.34
C GLY A 76 -23.18 -21.86 21.07
N PRO A 77 -23.17 -22.08 22.39
CA PRO A 77 -24.40 -22.13 23.18
C PRO A 77 -24.99 -20.74 23.38
N ALA A 78 -26.32 -20.63 23.46
CA ALA A 78 -27.02 -19.46 24.01
C ALA A 78 -27.02 -19.51 25.55
N VAL A 79 -25.87 -19.86 26.13
CA VAL A 79 -25.70 -20.09 27.56
C VAL A 79 -24.74 -19.05 28.12
N TYR A 80 -25.17 -18.43 29.20
CA TYR A 80 -24.39 -17.47 29.93
C TYR A 80 -23.18 -18.13 30.63
N ASN A 81 -22.04 -17.45 30.57
CA ASN A 81 -20.88 -17.77 31.40
C ASN A 81 -20.17 -16.50 31.88
N ALA A 82 -20.25 -16.20 33.19
CA ALA A 82 -19.65 -15.02 33.81
C ALA A 82 -18.13 -14.90 33.62
N ARG A 83 -17.45 -16.03 33.41
CA ARG A 83 -15.99 -16.06 33.29
C ARG A 83 -15.55 -15.94 31.84
N LYS A 84 -16.34 -16.49 30.90
CA LYS A 84 -15.98 -16.56 29.48
C LYS A 84 -16.59 -15.42 28.65
N GLY A 85 -17.73 -14.87 29.07
CA GLY A 85 -18.46 -13.85 28.31
C GLY A 85 -18.93 -14.39 26.95
N ALA A 86 -18.84 -13.54 25.93
CA ALA A 86 -19.04 -13.89 24.52
C ALA A 86 -17.86 -13.36 23.69
N THR A 87 -17.72 -13.87 22.47
CA THR A 87 -16.69 -13.41 21.54
C THR A 87 -17.31 -13.02 20.21
N THR A 88 -16.82 -11.93 19.64
CA THR A 88 -17.16 -11.52 18.27
C THR A 88 -16.04 -11.93 17.31
N ILE A 89 -16.38 -12.59 16.21
CA ILE A 89 -15.41 -13.04 15.20
C ILE A 89 -15.93 -12.63 13.83
N GLY A 90 -15.07 -12.11 12.96
CA GLY A 90 -15.54 -11.67 11.66
C GLY A 90 -14.42 -11.15 10.78
N ALA A 91 -14.76 -10.91 9.52
CA ALA A 91 -13.87 -10.28 8.56
C ALA A 91 -14.21 -8.80 8.39
N ARG A 92 -13.19 -7.95 8.33
CA ARG A 92 -13.36 -6.51 8.08
C ARG A 92 -12.14 -5.95 7.38
N ASP A 93 -12.31 -4.75 6.84
CA ASP A 93 -11.20 -3.95 6.32
C ASP A 93 -10.27 -3.50 7.47
N PHE A 94 -9.09 -3.01 7.13
CA PHE A 94 -8.16 -2.41 8.07
C PHE A 94 -8.81 -1.25 8.81
N LEU A 95 -8.53 -1.20 10.11
CA LEU A 95 -8.96 -0.12 10.98
C LEU A 95 -7.69 0.59 11.44
N ILE A 96 -7.63 1.90 11.23
CA ILE A 96 -6.52 2.74 11.70
C ILE A 96 -6.99 3.42 12.98
N ALA A 97 -6.37 3.07 14.11
CA ALA A 97 -6.58 3.74 15.38
C ALA A 97 -5.61 4.92 15.47
N TYR A 98 -6.17 6.13 15.50
CA TYR A 98 -5.44 7.36 15.28
C TYR A 98 -5.89 8.44 16.24
N ASN A 99 -4.95 8.96 17.03
CA ASN A 99 -5.20 10.01 18.00
C ASN A 99 -4.53 11.31 17.53
N ILE A 100 -5.21 12.45 17.67
CA ILE A 100 -4.66 13.77 17.34
C ILE A 100 -4.52 14.58 18.62
N ASN A 101 -3.30 15.07 18.88
CA ASN A 101 -2.92 15.79 20.10
C ASN A 101 -3.29 17.26 19.97
N LEU A 102 -3.96 17.82 20.98
CA LEU A 102 -4.40 19.21 21.00
C LEU A 102 -3.63 20.00 22.05
N ASN A 103 -3.31 21.28 21.82
CA ASN A 103 -2.66 22.14 22.82
C ASN A 103 -3.56 22.56 24.00
N THR A 104 -4.45 21.68 24.48
CA THR A 104 -5.40 21.93 25.57
C THR A 104 -5.59 20.69 26.43
N LYS A 105 -5.97 20.88 27.70
CA LYS A 105 -6.40 19.80 28.60
C LYS A 105 -7.92 19.58 28.58
N SER A 106 -8.65 20.39 27.82
CA SER A 106 -10.11 20.39 27.87
C SER A 106 -10.70 19.25 27.04
N THR A 107 -11.11 18.17 27.71
CA THR A 107 -11.90 17.08 27.10
C THR A 107 -13.19 17.58 26.46
N ARG A 108 -13.79 18.64 27.00
CA ARG A 108 -14.97 19.29 26.41
C ARG A 108 -14.69 19.86 25.02
N ILE A 109 -13.53 20.48 24.82
CA ILE A 109 -13.11 21.01 23.52
C ILE A 109 -12.81 19.85 22.57
N ALA A 110 -12.04 18.85 23.02
CA ALA A 110 -11.74 17.67 22.22
C ALA A 110 -13.01 16.95 21.75
N ASN A 111 -14.02 16.79 22.61
CA ASN A 111 -15.29 16.17 22.24
C ASN A 111 -16.09 16.99 21.22
N ARG A 112 -16.05 18.33 21.33
CA ARG A 112 -16.69 19.20 20.33
C ARG A 112 -16.08 19.02 18.95
N ILE A 113 -14.76 18.93 18.87
CA ILE A 113 -14.02 18.66 17.63
C ILE A 113 -14.36 17.25 17.13
N ALA A 114 -14.31 16.23 17.99
CA ALA A 114 -14.69 14.85 17.64
C ALA A 114 -16.11 14.76 17.06
N PHE A 115 -17.06 15.55 17.58
CA PHE A 115 -18.43 15.60 17.06
C PHE A 115 -18.58 16.34 15.72
N ASP A 116 -17.65 17.26 15.38
CA ASP A 116 -17.64 17.88 14.06
C ASP A 116 -17.17 16.90 12.98
N VAL A 117 -16.26 15.99 13.34
CA VAL A 117 -15.58 15.13 12.34
C VAL A 117 -16.13 13.72 12.26
N ARG A 118 -16.59 13.09 13.35
CA ARG A 118 -17.06 11.70 13.31
C ARG A 118 -18.35 11.56 12.50
N GLU A 119 -18.55 10.42 11.85
CA GLU A 119 -19.68 10.21 10.93
C GLU A 119 -21.04 10.47 11.57
N THR A 120 -21.23 9.94 12.79
CA THR A 120 -22.49 10.09 13.52
C THR A 120 -22.75 11.55 13.95
N GLY A 121 -21.71 12.39 13.96
CA GLY A 121 -21.75 13.79 14.35
C GLY A 121 -22.30 14.05 15.75
N ARG A 122 -23.22 15.02 15.85
CA ARG A 122 -23.83 15.51 17.10
C ARG A 122 -25.33 15.29 17.15
N VAL A 123 -25.86 15.21 18.36
CA VAL A 123 -27.31 15.25 18.58
C VAL A 123 -27.79 16.68 18.33
N LYS A 124 -28.83 16.81 17.51
CA LYS A 124 -29.46 18.09 17.18
C LYS A 124 -30.22 18.63 18.40
N ARG A 125 -30.02 19.91 18.69
CA ARG A 125 -30.65 20.59 19.83
C ARG A 125 -31.30 21.89 19.39
N GLU A 126 -32.42 22.24 20.03
CA GLU A 126 -33.13 23.50 19.80
C GLU A 126 -32.43 24.67 20.51
N GLY A 127 -32.22 25.77 19.79
CA GLY A 127 -31.58 26.97 20.34
C GLY A 127 -30.08 26.77 20.57
N ASN A 128 -29.68 26.54 21.84
CA ASN A 128 -28.27 26.33 22.15
C ASN A 128 -27.81 24.93 21.66
N PRO A 129 -26.81 24.83 20.78
CA PRO A 129 -26.39 23.55 20.20
C PRO A 129 -25.75 22.58 21.21
N TYR A 130 -25.46 23.03 22.43
CA TYR A 130 -24.81 22.23 23.48
C TYR A 130 -25.76 21.85 24.62
N THR A 131 -26.64 22.77 25.01
CA THR A 131 -27.52 22.61 26.19
C THR A 131 -29.01 22.63 25.86
N GLY A 132 -29.38 22.94 24.63
CA GLY A 132 -30.76 23.02 24.16
C GLY A 132 -31.50 21.69 24.25
N LYS A 133 -32.83 21.73 24.15
CA LYS A 133 -33.67 20.53 24.15
C LYS A 133 -33.31 19.65 22.94
N ILE A 134 -33.20 18.34 23.15
CA ILE A 134 -32.91 17.38 22.07
C ILE A 134 -34.09 17.37 21.10
N VAL A 135 -33.78 17.50 19.81
CA VAL A 135 -34.77 17.32 18.73
C VAL A 135 -34.95 15.83 18.51
N THR A 136 -36.19 15.36 18.59
CA THR A 136 -36.55 13.96 18.32
C THR A 136 -37.36 13.83 17.03
N ASP A 137 -37.24 12.70 16.35
CA ASP A 137 -38.03 12.36 15.17
C ASP A 137 -39.43 11.83 15.54
N ALA A 138 -40.19 11.39 14.53
CA ALA A 138 -41.54 10.85 14.70
C ALA A 138 -41.60 9.56 15.55
N ASN A 139 -40.49 8.86 15.72
CA ASN A 139 -40.38 7.63 16.52
C ASN A 139 -39.83 7.91 17.93
N GLY A 140 -39.55 9.17 18.27
CA GLY A 140 -38.95 9.57 19.55
C GLY A 140 -37.43 9.39 19.60
N GLU A 141 -36.78 9.09 18.49
CA GLU A 141 -35.32 8.94 18.42
C GLU A 141 -34.63 10.30 18.24
N SER A 142 -33.44 10.45 18.82
CA SER A 142 -32.69 11.72 18.73
C SER A 142 -32.19 11.98 17.32
N VAL A 143 -32.61 13.10 16.73
CA VAL A 143 -32.12 13.54 15.41
C VAL A 143 -30.64 13.91 15.53
N ARG A 144 -29.83 13.48 14.56
CA ARG A 144 -28.39 13.78 14.51
C ARG A 144 -28.03 14.63 13.31
N GLU A 145 -27.07 15.52 13.52
CA GLU A 145 -26.37 16.26 12.48
C GLU A 145 -25.05 15.52 12.23
N PRO A 146 -24.83 14.97 11.02
CA PRO A 146 -23.64 14.18 10.71
C PRO A 146 -22.37 15.04 10.72
N GLY A 147 -21.23 14.42 11.04
CA GLY A 147 -19.94 15.07 10.94
C GLY A 147 -19.33 15.02 9.54
N ALA A 148 -18.16 15.64 9.39
CA ALA A 148 -17.48 15.82 8.11
C ALA A 148 -16.95 14.51 7.50
N CYS A 149 -16.48 13.56 8.33
CA CYS A 149 -15.82 12.35 7.87
C CYS A 149 -16.75 11.13 7.93
N LYS A 150 -16.77 10.34 6.85
CA LYS A 150 -17.52 9.07 6.76
C LYS A 150 -16.64 7.91 7.21
N ALA A 151 -17.22 6.84 7.70
CA ALA A 151 -16.49 5.68 8.22
C ALA A 151 -15.48 6.04 9.35
N VAL A 152 -15.76 7.10 10.11
CA VAL A 152 -14.95 7.55 11.24
C VAL A 152 -15.77 7.55 12.52
N GLN A 153 -15.22 6.90 13.54
CA GLN A 153 -15.70 7.01 14.92
C GLN A 153 -14.67 7.84 15.69
N ALA A 154 -15.10 8.84 16.45
CA ALA A 154 -14.18 9.65 17.25
C ALA A 154 -14.80 10.10 18.59
N VAL A 155 -13.92 10.31 19.56
CA VAL A 155 -14.23 10.81 20.91
C VAL A 155 -13.11 11.74 21.39
N GLY A 156 -13.47 12.73 22.21
CA GLY A 156 -12.49 13.55 22.91
C GLY A 156 -12.16 12.95 24.26
N TRP A 157 -10.88 12.83 24.59
CA TRP A 157 -10.43 12.31 25.88
C TRP A 157 -9.16 13.03 26.34
N PHE A 158 -8.73 12.76 27.57
CA PHE A 158 -7.51 13.29 28.18
C PHE A 158 -6.59 12.12 28.47
N ILE A 159 -5.32 12.28 28.15
CA ILE A 159 -4.29 11.28 28.41
C ILE A 159 -3.37 11.84 29.50
N ASP A 160 -3.36 11.19 30.66
CA ASP A 160 -2.66 11.68 31.85
C ASP A 160 -1.13 11.64 31.63
N GLU A 161 -0.64 10.63 30.90
CA GLU A 161 0.78 10.39 30.64
C GLU A 161 1.45 11.55 29.88
N TYR A 162 0.70 12.23 29.01
CA TYR A 162 1.21 13.36 28.21
C TYR A 162 0.55 14.69 28.58
N ASP A 163 -0.30 14.71 29.62
CA ASP A 163 -0.96 15.90 30.16
C ASP A 163 -1.72 16.71 29.09
N VAL A 164 -2.36 16.02 28.15
CA VAL A 164 -2.93 16.59 26.92
C VAL A 164 -4.31 16.00 26.58
N ALA A 165 -5.19 16.78 25.97
CA ALA A 165 -6.43 16.27 25.39
C ALA A 165 -6.21 15.84 23.94
N GLN A 166 -6.87 14.75 23.54
CA GLN A 166 -6.79 14.18 22.21
C GLN A 166 -8.17 14.02 21.58
N VAL A 167 -8.22 14.11 20.25
CA VAL A 167 -9.29 13.51 19.46
C VAL A 167 -8.85 12.09 19.12
N SER A 168 -9.39 11.09 19.82
CA SER A 168 -9.14 9.68 19.51
C SER A 168 -10.15 9.19 18.48
N ALA A 169 -9.66 8.53 17.44
CA ALA A 169 -10.50 8.07 16.35
C ALA A 169 -10.14 6.66 15.86
N ASN A 170 -11.17 5.96 15.39
CA ASN A 170 -11.06 4.77 14.57
C ASN A 170 -11.53 5.11 13.16
N LEU A 171 -10.60 5.10 12.21
CA LEU A 171 -10.90 5.17 10.79
C LEU A 171 -11.21 3.74 10.35
N THR A 172 -12.51 3.44 10.24
CA THR A 172 -13.01 2.08 9.98
C THR A 172 -12.92 1.68 8.51
N ASN A 173 -12.74 2.67 7.62
CA ASN A 173 -12.38 2.47 6.23
C ASN A 173 -11.56 3.68 5.74
N PHE A 174 -10.25 3.50 5.63
CA PHE A 174 -9.33 4.58 5.24
C PHE A 174 -9.41 4.93 3.75
N ASN A 175 -10.04 4.10 2.92
CA ASN A 175 -10.32 4.42 1.52
C ASN A 175 -11.49 5.42 1.38
N ILE A 176 -12.41 5.45 2.37
CA ILE A 176 -13.52 6.42 2.41
C ILE A 176 -13.07 7.73 3.07
N THR A 177 -12.43 7.65 4.23
CA THR A 177 -11.78 8.82 4.84
C THR A 177 -10.32 8.48 5.14
N PRO A 178 -9.39 8.93 4.29
CA PRO A 178 -7.96 8.78 4.53
C PRO A 178 -7.48 9.53 5.77
N ILE A 179 -6.38 9.07 6.35
CA ILE A 179 -5.79 9.62 7.57
C ILE A 179 -5.50 11.13 7.48
N HIS A 180 -5.01 11.59 6.34
CA HIS A 180 -4.70 13.00 6.09
C HIS A 180 -5.96 13.87 5.95
N ILE A 181 -7.04 13.33 5.37
CA ILE A 181 -8.34 14.03 5.30
C ILE A 181 -8.93 14.19 6.70
N PHE A 182 -8.91 13.13 7.50
CA PHE A 182 -9.35 13.21 8.89
C PHE A 182 -8.54 14.23 9.69
N PHE A 183 -7.20 14.23 9.54
CA PHE A 183 -6.33 15.19 10.22
C PHE A 183 -6.64 16.63 9.82
N ASP A 184 -6.82 16.91 8.53
CA ASP A 184 -7.15 18.25 8.03
C ASP A 184 -8.52 18.75 8.52
N GLU A 185 -9.54 17.89 8.57
CA GLU A 185 -10.86 18.26 9.11
C GLU A 185 -10.82 18.51 10.62
N VAL A 186 -10.01 17.76 11.36
CA VAL A 186 -9.75 18.04 12.79
C VAL A 186 -9.00 19.38 12.93
N GLN A 187 -8.04 19.68 12.04
CA GLN A 187 -7.31 20.94 12.05
C GLN A 187 -8.26 22.12 11.81
N LYS A 188 -9.09 22.02 10.79
CA LYS A 188 -10.11 23.02 10.44
C LYS A 188 -11.07 23.27 11.61
N SER A 189 -11.59 22.21 12.24
CA SER A 189 -12.46 22.34 13.42
C SER A 189 -11.72 22.94 14.64
N SER A 190 -10.41 22.72 14.77
CA SER A 190 -9.61 23.23 15.89
C SER A 190 -9.34 24.74 15.81
N ILE A 191 -9.08 25.26 14.61
CA ILE A 191 -8.65 26.66 14.39
C ILE A 191 -9.66 27.67 14.93
N ASP A 192 -10.95 27.53 14.61
CA ASP A 192 -12.01 28.45 15.04
C ASP A 192 -12.20 28.49 16.58
N ARG A 193 -11.63 27.50 17.28
CA ARG A 193 -11.70 27.35 18.74
C ARG A 193 -10.43 27.83 19.44
N GLY A 194 -9.47 28.39 18.72
CA GLY A 194 -8.17 28.79 19.26
C GLY A 194 -7.28 27.60 19.66
N VAL A 195 -7.60 26.40 19.18
CA VAL A 195 -6.89 25.17 19.47
C VAL A 195 -5.94 24.86 18.32
N ARG A 196 -4.76 24.35 18.64
CA ARG A 196 -3.77 23.88 17.69
C ARG A 196 -3.57 22.38 17.86
N ILE A 197 -3.45 21.69 16.74
CA ILE A 197 -2.89 20.35 16.73
C ILE A 197 -1.39 20.47 17.00
N THR A 198 -0.88 19.62 17.90
CA THR A 198 0.54 19.55 18.27
C THR A 198 1.25 18.38 17.58
N GLY A 199 0.51 17.30 17.32
CA GLY A 199 0.98 16.11 16.64
C GLY A 199 -0.12 15.06 16.62
N SER A 200 0.26 13.81 16.38
CA SER A 200 -0.64 12.68 16.39
C SER A 200 0.05 11.41 16.81
N GLU A 201 -0.74 10.38 17.06
CA GLU A 201 -0.27 9.07 17.47
C GLU A 201 -1.02 7.99 16.70
N LEU A 202 -0.25 7.10 16.08
CA LEU A 202 -0.77 5.85 15.53
C LEU A 202 -0.70 4.74 16.58
N VAL A 203 -1.87 4.21 16.93
CA VAL A 203 -2.00 3.05 17.80
C VAL A 203 -2.05 1.79 16.95
N GLY A 204 -1.03 0.93 17.10
CA GLY A 204 -0.88 -0.29 16.30
C GLY A 204 -0.16 -0.05 14.96
N LEU A 205 -0.64 -0.73 13.92
CA LEU A 205 -0.06 -0.73 12.57
C LEU A 205 -0.94 0.03 11.57
N ILE A 206 -0.34 0.49 10.48
CA ILE A 206 -1.02 1.18 9.37
C ILE A 206 -0.65 0.53 8.02
N PRO A 207 -1.59 0.43 7.05
CA PRO A 207 -1.26 0.03 5.69
C PRO A 207 -0.32 1.04 5.01
N LEU A 208 0.64 0.54 4.22
CA LEU A 208 1.60 1.36 3.47
C LEU A 208 0.87 2.38 2.59
N GLN A 209 -0.17 1.95 1.89
CA GLN A 209 -0.92 2.81 0.98
C GLN A 209 -1.47 4.07 1.68
N ALA A 210 -1.96 3.95 2.91
CA ALA A 210 -2.48 5.09 3.68
C ALA A 210 -1.38 6.13 3.98
N MET A 211 -0.15 5.68 4.21
CA MET A 211 1.02 6.56 4.40
C MET A 211 1.48 7.19 3.08
N LEU A 212 1.51 6.43 1.98
CA LEU A 212 1.88 6.94 0.66
C LEU A 212 0.89 8.02 0.19
N ASP A 213 -0.41 7.81 0.39
CA ASP A 213 -1.45 8.76 0.03
C ASP A 213 -1.38 10.03 0.89
N ALA A 214 -1.11 9.90 2.19
CA ALA A 214 -0.84 11.06 3.04
C ALA A 214 0.39 11.85 2.59
N GLY A 215 1.47 11.17 2.22
CA GLY A 215 2.68 11.81 1.70
C GLY A 215 2.41 12.61 0.43
N LYS A 216 1.69 12.00 -0.52
CA LYS A 216 1.30 12.66 -1.78
C LYS A 216 0.41 13.87 -1.53
N HIS A 217 -0.60 13.73 -0.67
CA HIS A 217 -1.51 14.83 -0.32
C HIS A 217 -0.76 16.06 0.20
N TYR A 218 0.17 15.86 1.13
CA TYR A 218 0.93 16.98 1.69
C TYR A 218 2.00 17.53 0.73
N LEU A 219 2.63 16.71 -0.12
CA LEU A 219 3.49 17.21 -1.19
C LEU A 219 2.72 18.07 -2.19
N GLN A 220 1.51 17.64 -2.57
CA GLN A 220 0.65 18.43 -3.47
C GLN A 220 0.33 19.79 -2.86
N LYS A 221 -0.07 19.84 -1.57
CA LYS A 221 -0.30 21.09 -0.84
C LYS A 221 0.94 21.98 -0.76
N GLN A 222 2.14 21.40 -0.75
CA GLN A 222 3.41 22.11 -0.74
C GLN A 222 3.86 22.57 -2.14
N GLY A 223 3.09 22.27 -3.20
CA GLY A 223 3.48 22.59 -4.58
C GLY A 223 4.72 21.79 -5.02
N ARG A 224 4.87 20.55 -4.56
CA ARG A 224 6.00 19.67 -4.86
C ARG A 224 5.57 18.47 -5.70
N SER A 225 6.53 17.92 -6.46
CA SER A 225 6.33 16.70 -7.24
C SER A 225 5.97 15.50 -6.36
N LEU A 226 5.02 14.70 -6.83
CA LEU A 226 4.58 13.45 -6.21
C LEU A 226 5.46 12.25 -6.61
N GLY A 227 6.29 12.40 -7.64
CA GLY A 227 7.16 11.36 -8.21
C GLY A 227 8.47 11.15 -7.44
N VAL A 228 8.38 11.08 -6.11
CA VAL A 228 9.50 10.82 -5.20
C VAL A 228 9.48 9.35 -4.71
N SER A 229 10.48 8.95 -3.93
CA SER A 229 10.53 7.59 -3.36
C SER A 229 9.46 7.38 -2.29
N ASP A 230 9.04 6.13 -2.07
CA ASP A 230 8.16 5.76 -0.96
C ASP A 230 8.70 6.23 0.39
N ALA A 231 10.02 6.16 0.59
CA ALA A 231 10.67 6.65 1.81
C ALA A 231 10.46 8.15 2.03
N GLU A 232 10.54 8.96 0.96
CA GLU A 232 10.25 10.40 1.03
C GLU A 232 8.76 10.65 1.28
N LEU A 233 7.86 9.91 0.61
CA LEU A 233 6.41 10.03 0.86
C LEU A 233 6.06 9.72 2.32
N ILE A 234 6.63 8.63 2.87
CA ILE A 234 6.45 8.26 4.28
C ILE A 234 7.03 9.34 5.19
N HIS A 235 8.22 9.87 4.89
CA HIS A 235 8.82 10.95 5.65
C HIS A 235 7.91 12.18 5.72
N ILE A 236 7.39 12.63 4.57
CA ILE A 236 6.46 13.77 4.49
C ILE A 236 5.16 13.47 5.24
N ALA A 237 4.61 12.26 5.13
CA ALA A 237 3.42 11.87 5.88
C ALA A 237 3.65 11.94 7.40
N VAL A 238 4.75 11.37 7.89
CA VAL A 238 5.12 11.38 9.32
C VAL A 238 5.21 12.81 9.84
N LYS A 239 5.95 13.68 9.14
CA LYS A 239 6.14 15.07 9.56
C LYS A 239 4.88 15.91 9.46
N SER A 240 4.07 15.72 8.43
CA SER A 240 2.86 16.53 8.21
C SER A 240 1.73 16.14 9.16
N LEU A 241 1.64 14.86 9.51
CA LEU A 241 0.67 14.35 10.49
C LEU A 241 1.20 14.50 11.94
N GLY A 242 2.49 14.75 12.14
CA GLY A 242 3.13 14.81 13.45
C GLY A 242 3.13 13.46 14.18
N LEU A 243 3.27 12.36 13.43
CA LEU A 243 3.21 10.98 13.94
C LEU A 243 4.38 10.61 14.88
N ASP A 244 5.42 11.45 14.91
CA ASP A 244 6.62 11.27 15.71
C ASP A 244 6.71 12.27 16.89
N GLU A 245 5.60 12.93 17.24
CA GLU A 245 5.59 13.95 18.30
C GLU A 245 5.73 13.37 19.71
N LEU A 246 4.99 12.29 20.03
CA LEU A 246 5.06 11.64 21.34
C LEU A 246 6.21 10.62 21.45
N ALA A 247 6.55 9.97 20.34
CA ALA A 247 7.62 8.97 20.27
C ALA A 247 8.09 8.78 18.82
N PRO A 248 9.33 8.31 18.58
CA PRO A 248 9.82 8.06 17.22
C PRO A 248 8.90 7.14 16.42
N PHE A 249 8.57 7.54 15.19
CA PHE A 249 7.86 6.70 14.24
C PHE A 249 8.86 5.83 13.47
N ASP A 250 8.86 4.52 13.72
CA ASP A 250 9.66 3.53 12.99
C ASP A 250 8.81 2.86 11.90
N PRO A 251 8.99 3.20 10.59
CA PRO A 251 8.19 2.65 9.52
C PRO A 251 8.24 1.12 9.43
N ASN A 252 9.37 0.49 9.77
CA ASN A 252 9.51 -0.98 9.70
C ASN A 252 8.68 -1.70 10.75
N LYS A 253 8.32 -1.01 11.85
CA LYS A 253 7.48 -1.56 12.92
C LYS A 253 6.05 -1.10 12.86
N LYS A 254 5.76 0.02 12.19
CA LYS A 254 4.43 0.64 12.14
C LYS A 254 3.69 0.35 10.84
N ILE A 255 4.39 0.11 9.73
CA ILE A 255 3.78 -0.20 8.44
C ILE A 255 3.64 -1.71 8.28
N ILE A 256 2.43 -2.17 7.99
CA ILE A 256 2.08 -3.61 7.95
C ILE A 256 2.96 -4.35 6.95
N GLU A 257 3.01 -3.87 5.72
CA GLU A 257 3.74 -4.46 4.60
C GLU A 257 5.25 -4.48 4.84
N TYR A 258 5.79 -3.56 5.66
CA TYR A 258 7.20 -3.58 6.03
C TYR A 258 7.45 -4.54 7.20
N SER A 259 6.54 -4.58 8.19
CA SER A 259 6.64 -5.49 9.33
C SER A 259 6.50 -6.97 8.97
N LEU A 260 5.84 -7.26 7.83
CA LEU A 260 5.65 -8.62 7.31
C LEU A 260 6.78 -9.10 6.40
N LYS A 261 7.70 -8.22 5.98
CA LYS A 261 8.87 -8.65 5.21
C LYS A 261 9.75 -9.52 6.11
N SER A 262 9.98 -10.77 5.71
CA SER A 262 10.93 -11.64 6.37
C SER A 262 12.35 -11.10 6.21
N SER A 263 13.17 -11.26 7.24
CA SER A 263 14.62 -11.01 7.18
C SER A 263 15.32 -11.83 6.09
N ASP A 264 14.71 -12.94 5.69
CA ASP A 264 15.27 -13.93 4.78
C ASP A 264 14.92 -13.65 3.31
N ASP A 265 14.22 -12.54 3.01
CA ASP A 265 13.94 -12.10 1.65
C ASP A 265 15.18 -11.34 1.11
N GLU A 266 16.28 -12.08 0.91
CA GLU A 266 17.56 -11.57 0.39
C GLU A 266 17.39 -11.15 -1.08
N ARG A 267 16.88 -9.94 -1.27
CA ARG A 267 16.70 -9.34 -2.60
C ARG A 267 18.00 -8.69 -3.07
N LEU A 268 18.35 -8.89 -4.32
CA LEU A 268 19.50 -8.25 -4.97
C LEU A 268 19.40 -6.73 -4.91
N ILE A 269 18.18 -6.19 -5.05
CA ILE A 269 17.93 -4.76 -4.99
C ILE A 269 18.17 -4.14 -3.60
N ASN A 270 18.36 -4.96 -2.56
CA ASN A 270 18.73 -4.47 -1.22
C ASN A 270 20.26 -4.35 -1.05
N LEU A 271 21.06 -4.91 -1.95
CA LEU A 271 22.51 -4.80 -1.89
C LEU A 271 22.96 -3.36 -2.17
N THR A 272 24.05 -2.94 -1.54
CA THR A 272 24.73 -1.72 -1.96
C THR A 272 25.29 -1.88 -3.37
N ALA A 273 25.53 -0.78 -4.09
CA ALA A 273 26.13 -0.84 -5.43
C ALA A 273 27.47 -1.60 -5.47
N LYS A 274 28.25 -1.52 -4.38
CA LYS A 274 29.50 -2.26 -4.23
C LYS A 274 29.26 -3.77 -4.06
N GLU A 275 28.30 -4.14 -3.22
CA GLU A 275 27.96 -5.55 -3.00
C GLU A 275 27.36 -6.17 -4.26
N LEU A 276 26.44 -5.48 -4.95
CA LEU A 276 25.88 -5.95 -6.22
C LEU A 276 26.98 -6.20 -7.26
N ALA A 277 27.95 -5.28 -7.37
CA ALA A 277 29.08 -5.44 -8.29
C ALA A 277 29.99 -6.63 -7.91
N ASN A 278 30.29 -6.80 -6.62
CA ASN A 278 31.08 -7.92 -6.13
C ASN A 278 30.36 -9.26 -6.33
N GLU A 279 29.06 -9.30 -6.05
CA GLU A 279 28.22 -10.49 -6.19
C GLU A 279 28.09 -10.91 -7.66
N THR A 280 27.86 -9.95 -8.56
CA THR A 280 27.84 -10.19 -10.02
C THR A 280 29.19 -10.69 -10.55
N ALA A 281 30.30 -10.30 -9.93
CA ALA A 281 31.64 -10.74 -10.31
C ALA A 281 32.09 -12.04 -9.64
N SER A 282 31.23 -12.66 -8.84
CA SER A 282 31.53 -13.90 -8.11
C SER A 282 31.49 -15.14 -9.01
N GLU A 283 31.77 -16.32 -8.43
CA GLU A 283 31.61 -17.61 -9.10
C GLU A 283 30.15 -18.12 -9.09
N SER A 284 29.21 -17.32 -8.58
CA SER A 284 27.78 -17.65 -8.57
C SER A 284 27.19 -17.64 -9.99
N MET A 285 26.16 -18.48 -10.21
CA MET A 285 25.43 -18.51 -11.48
C MET A 285 24.38 -17.37 -11.60
N ALA A 286 24.03 -16.74 -10.48
CA ALA A 286 23.12 -15.59 -10.40
C ALA A 286 23.56 -14.66 -9.24
N PRO A 287 23.47 -13.32 -9.37
CA PRO A 287 22.86 -12.54 -10.45
C PRO A 287 23.65 -12.58 -11.76
N GLY A 288 22.93 -12.63 -12.88
CA GLY A 288 23.51 -12.68 -14.23
C GLY A 288 23.26 -11.43 -15.06
N GLY A 289 23.51 -11.54 -16.37
CA GLY A 289 23.31 -10.44 -17.32
C GLY A 289 21.85 -9.94 -17.42
N GLY A 290 20.86 -10.80 -17.17
CA GLY A 290 19.45 -10.41 -17.14
C GLY A 290 19.13 -9.45 -16.00
N SER A 291 19.54 -9.80 -14.78
CA SER A 291 19.41 -8.98 -13.58
C SER A 291 20.10 -7.62 -13.75
N VAL A 292 21.32 -7.59 -14.28
CA VAL A 292 22.05 -6.35 -14.56
C VAL A 292 21.38 -5.52 -15.66
N ALA A 293 20.85 -6.15 -16.71
CA ALA A 293 20.11 -5.45 -17.76
C ALA A 293 18.86 -4.75 -17.19
N ALA A 294 18.08 -5.45 -16.35
CA ALA A 294 16.94 -4.86 -15.65
C ALA A 294 17.35 -3.66 -14.78
N TYR A 295 18.47 -3.78 -14.05
CA TYR A 295 18.97 -2.70 -13.21
C TYR A 295 19.46 -1.49 -14.02
N CYS A 296 20.13 -1.71 -15.16
CA CYS A 296 20.46 -0.65 -16.11
C CYS A 296 19.20 0.10 -16.58
N GLY A 297 18.11 -0.62 -16.88
CA GLY A 297 16.84 0.00 -17.21
C GLY A 297 16.30 0.86 -16.05
N ALA A 298 16.35 0.33 -14.83
CA ALA A 298 15.92 1.06 -13.63
C ALA A 298 16.72 2.36 -13.42
N LEU A 299 18.03 2.35 -13.67
CA LEU A 299 18.88 3.53 -13.64
C LEU A 299 18.50 4.52 -14.76
N GLY A 300 18.24 4.03 -15.97
CA GLY A 300 17.85 4.87 -17.11
C GLY A 300 16.55 5.63 -16.86
N VAL A 301 15.52 4.93 -16.36
CA VAL A 301 14.26 5.52 -15.93
C VAL A 301 14.47 6.49 -14.75
N SER A 302 15.36 6.15 -13.81
CA SER A 302 15.65 7.00 -12.65
C SER A 302 16.25 8.35 -13.05
N LEU A 303 17.12 8.37 -14.06
CA LEU A 303 17.67 9.63 -14.61
C LEU A 303 16.56 10.49 -15.23
N ALA A 304 15.70 9.91 -16.06
CA ALA A 304 14.59 10.64 -16.65
C ALA A 304 13.62 11.18 -15.56
N THR A 305 13.34 10.36 -14.55
CA THR A 305 12.53 10.75 -13.38
C THR A 305 13.19 11.89 -12.58
N MET A 306 14.52 11.87 -12.46
CA MET A 306 15.27 12.96 -11.84
C MET A 306 15.11 14.24 -12.64
N VAL A 307 15.24 14.21 -13.97
CA VAL A 307 15.01 15.40 -14.82
C VAL A 307 13.59 15.95 -14.63
N ALA A 308 12.58 15.08 -14.54
CA ALA A 308 11.21 15.48 -14.27
C ALA A 308 11.10 16.20 -12.91
N ASN A 309 11.67 15.64 -11.86
CA ASN A 309 11.67 16.25 -10.52
C ASN A 309 12.45 17.57 -10.46
N LEU A 310 13.61 17.66 -11.13
CA LEU A 310 14.37 18.90 -11.24
C LEU A 310 13.59 19.99 -11.98
N SER A 311 12.81 19.59 -12.99
CA SER A 311 11.94 20.49 -13.75
C SER A 311 10.75 20.97 -12.92
N ALA A 312 10.12 20.08 -12.15
CA ALA A 312 9.05 20.42 -11.22
C ALA A 312 9.52 21.37 -10.10
N ASN A 313 10.77 21.26 -9.67
CA ASN A 313 11.34 22.09 -8.60
C ASN A 313 12.04 23.36 -9.11
N LYS A 314 11.85 23.73 -10.39
CA LYS A 314 12.53 24.87 -11.00
C LYS A 314 11.85 26.18 -10.64
N PRO A 315 12.58 27.19 -10.10
CA PRO A 315 12.00 28.51 -9.82
C PRO A 315 11.41 29.15 -11.08
N GLY A 316 10.20 29.70 -10.95
CA GLY A 316 9.45 30.33 -12.04
C GLY A 316 8.64 29.35 -12.90
N TRP A 317 8.62 28.05 -12.56
CA TRP A 317 7.84 27.00 -13.22
C TRP A 317 6.78 26.42 -12.28
N GLU A 318 6.32 27.18 -11.30
CA GLU A 318 5.32 26.75 -10.31
C GLU A 318 3.99 26.31 -10.96
N ASP A 319 3.65 26.88 -12.12
CA ASP A 319 2.49 26.51 -12.95
C ASP A 319 2.67 25.19 -13.71
N LYS A 320 3.88 24.62 -13.72
CA LYS A 320 4.23 23.38 -14.44
C LYS A 320 4.54 22.20 -13.51
N VAL A 321 4.48 22.41 -12.20
CA VAL A 321 4.78 21.39 -11.20
C VAL A 321 3.96 20.12 -11.45
N GLU A 322 2.65 20.25 -11.66
CA GLU A 322 1.75 19.12 -11.88
C GLU A 322 2.14 18.31 -13.12
N MET A 323 2.39 18.99 -14.24
CA MET A 323 2.81 18.35 -15.50
C MET A 323 4.09 17.51 -15.33
N PHE A 324 5.12 18.08 -14.69
CA PHE A 324 6.37 17.35 -14.46
C PHE A 324 6.25 16.29 -13.37
N SER A 325 5.39 16.52 -12.37
CA SER A 325 5.04 15.56 -11.34
C SER A 325 4.40 14.31 -11.94
N ASP A 326 3.48 14.45 -12.89
CA ASP A 326 2.84 13.32 -13.58
C ASP A 326 3.85 12.45 -14.31
N TRP A 327 4.84 13.06 -14.97
CA TRP A 327 5.95 12.35 -15.58
C TRP A 327 6.83 11.64 -14.55
N ALA A 328 7.14 12.31 -13.45
CA ALA A 328 7.93 11.72 -12.37
C ALA A 328 7.22 10.53 -11.71
N VAL A 329 5.89 10.59 -11.53
CA VAL A 329 5.07 9.47 -11.00
C VAL A 329 5.10 8.27 -11.94
N LYS A 330 4.96 8.49 -13.26
CA LYS A 330 5.12 7.42 -14.26
C LYS A 330 6.51 6.81 -14.19
N GLY A 331 7.55 7.64 -14.04
CA GLY A 331 8.93 7.20 -13.89
C GLY A 331 9.15 6.35 -12.63
N GLN A 332 8.59 6.72 -11.48
CA GLN A 332 8.65 5.90 -10.26
C GLN A 332 7.98 4.53 -10.45
N ALA A 333 6.85 4.47 -11.17
CA ALA A 333 6.18 3.21 -11.48
C ALA A 333 7.04 2.30 -12.37
N MET A 334 7.57 2.83 -13.48
CA MET A 334 8.48 2.09 -14.36
C MET A 334 9.73 1.60 -13.61
N LYS A 335 10.33 2.45 -12.77
CA LYS A 335 11.49 2.09 -11.94
C LYS A 335 11.15 0.92 -11.00
N ARG A 336 9.99 0.95 -10.34
CA ARG A 336 9.56 -0.13 -9.45
C ARG A 336 9.39 -1.45 -10.21
N ASP A 337 8.77 -1.41 -11.38
CA ASP A 337 8.58 -2.60 -12.23
C ASP A 337 9.95 -3.19 -12.65
N LEU A 338 10.91 -2.35 -13.04
CA LEU A 338 12.25 -2.79 -13.43
C LEU A 338 13.05 -3.33 -12.23
N LEU A 339 12.96 -2.71 -11.05
CA LEU A 339 13.60 -3.22 -9.83
C LEU A 339 13.02 -4.57 -9.41
N PHE A 340 11.70 -4.77 -9.56
CA PHE A 340 11.09 -6.07 -9.33
C PHE A 340 11.69 -7.15 -10.26
N LEU A 341 11.90 -6.80 -11.55
CA LEU A 341 12.47 -7.71 -12.54
C LEU A 341 13.95 -8.05 -12.29
N VAL A 342 14.71 -7.20 -11.57
CA VAL A 342 16.08 -7.55 -11.14
C VAL A 342 16.07 -8.80 -10.27
N ASP A 343 15.20 -8.83 -9.25
CA ASP A 343 15.10 -10.00 -8.38
C ASP A 343 14.39 -11.17 -9.09
N GLU A 344 13.40 -10.86 -9.95
CA GLU A 344 12.62 -11.89 -10.65
C GLU A 344 13.46 -12.68 -11.66
N ASP A 345 14.45 -12.06 -12.30
CA ASP A 345 15.41 -12.75 -13.15
C ASP A 345 16.14 -13.87 -12.38
N THR A 346 16.63 -13.55 -11.18
CA THR A 346 17.29 -14.54 -10.30
C THR A 346 16.31 -15.58 -9.77
N ARG A 347 15.09 -15.20 -9.39
CA ARG A 347 14.04 -16.16 -8.96
C ARG A 347 13.66 -17.13 -10.08
N SER A 348 13.50 -16.63 -11.30
CA SER A 348 13.15 -17.46 -12.46
C SER A 348 14.24 -18.48 -12.78
N PHE A 349 15.52 -18.09 -12.67
CA PHE A 349 16.65 -18.99 -12.83
C PHE A 349 16.69 -20.07 -11.75
N ASN A 350 16.52 -19.69 -10.48
CA ASN A 350 16.45 -20.65 -9.37
C ASN A 350 15.28 -21.62 -9.53
N GLY A 351 14.14 -21.16 -10.06
CA GLY A 351 12.99 -22.02 -10.40
C GLY A 351 13.33 -23.13 -11.39
N ILE A 352 14.20 -22.87 -12.38
CA ILE A 352 14.70 -23.91 -13.28
C ILE A 352 15.54 -24.93 -12.51
N ILE A 353 16.46 -24.47 -11.65
CA ILE A 353 17.33 -25.34 -10.86
C ILE A 353 16.50 -26.24 -9.93
N ASP A 354 15.48 -25.69 -9.28
CA ASP A 354 14.59 -26.44 -8.41
C ASP A 354 13.76 -27.47 -9.19
N ALA A 355 13.26 -27.10 -10.37
CA ALA A 355 12.60 -28.06 -11.27
C ALA A 355 13.55 -29.19 -11.72
N ILE A 356 14.82 -28.89 -11.98
CA ILE A 356 15.84 -29.90 -12.32
C ILE A 356 16.10 -30.85 -11.14
N ARG A 357 16.01 -30.36 -9.90
CA ARG A 357 16.24 -31.13 -8.65
C ARG A 357 15.06 -32.02 -8.25
N MET A 358 13.89 -31.87 -8.86
CA MET A 358 12.74 -32.72 -8.58
C MET A 358 13.06 -34.22 -8.75
N PRO A 359 12.33 -35.11 -8.03
CA PRO A 359 12.50 -36.56 -8.14
C PRO A 359 12.42 -37.07 -9.59
N LYS A 360 13.04 -38.23 -9.84
CA LYS A 360 13.11 -38.83 -11.18
C LYS A 360 13.02 -40.36 -11.16
N ASP A 361 12.46 -40.91 -10.09
CA ASP A 361 12.50 -42.34 -9.80
C ASP A 361 11.36 -43.08 -10.51
N THR A 362 10.15 -42.52 -10.49
CA THR A 362 8.97 -43.10 -11.16
C THR A 362 8.71 -42.48 -12.55
N ALA A 363 7.80 -43.08 -13.32
CA ALA A 363 7.38 -42.51 -14.60
C ALA A 363 6.61 -41.20 -14.39
N GLU A 364 5.80 -41.15 -13.34
CA GLU A 364 5.06 -39.99 -12.87
C GLU A 364 6.01 -38.86 -12.45
N ASP A 365 7.05 -39.16 -11.68
CA ASP A 365 8.07 -38.17 -11.28
C ASP A 365 8.79 -37.59 -12.50
N LYS A 366 9.16 -38.43 -13.47
CA LYS A 366 9.82 -37.98 -14.70
C LYS A 366 8.92 -37.07 -15.53
N ALA A 367 7.62 -37.37 -15.62
CA ALA A 367 6.65 -36.54 -16.32
C ALA A 367 6.47 -35.19 -15.62
N ALA A 368 6.21 -35.20 -14.31
CA ALA A 368 6.03 -33.98 -13.51
C ALA A 368 7.29 -33.09 -13.54
N ARG A 369 8.48 -33.70 -13.42
CA ARG A 369 9.77 -33.01 -13.54
C ARG A 369 9.96 -32.38 -14.93
N ALA A 370 9.64 -33.12 -15.99
CA ALA A 370 9.78 -32.60 -17.36
C ALA A 370 8.83 -31.42 -17.63
N GLU A 371 7.60 -31.47 -17.11
CA GLU A 371 6.64 -30.38 -17.20
C GLU A 371 7.09 -29.16 -16.38
N ALA A 372 7.57 -29.37 -15.15
CA ALA A 372 8.07 -28.29 -14.30
C ALA A 372 9.28 -27.58 -14.93
N ILE A 373 10.22 -28.33 -15.52
CA ILE A 373 11.37 -27.75 -16.23
C ILE A 373 10.91 -26.91 -17.42
N GLU A 374 9.95 -27.40 -18.22
CA GLU A 374 9.46 -26.65 -19.37
C GLU A 374 8.79 -25.35 -18.94
N LYS A 375 7.89 -25.41 -17.94
CA LYS A 375 7.21 -24.22 -17.40
C LYS A 375 8.19 -23.21 -16.81
N ALA A 376 9.16 -23.66 -16.02
CA ALA A 376 10.19 -22.80 -15.45
C ALA A 376 11.06 -22.16 -16.55
N SER A 377 11.38 -22.91 -17.62
CA SER A 377 12.16 -22.39 -18.75
C SER A 377 11.38 -21.38 -19.58
N GLN A 378 10.08 -21.61 -19.81
CA GLN A 378 9.19 -20.64 -20.46
C GLN A 378 9.13 -19.34 -19.66
N TYR A 379 8.95 -19.45 -18.33
CA TYR A 379 8.94 -18.30 -17.43
C TYR A 379 10.26 -17.52 -17.47
N ALA A 380 11.40 -18.20 -17.36
CA ALA A 380 12.72 -17.57 -17.46
C ALA A 380 12.99 -16.94 -18.85
N ALA A 381 12.37 -17.44 -19.92
CA ALA A 381 12.44 -16.79 -21.24
C ALA A 381 11.57 -15.52 -21.31
N GLU A 382 10.44 -15.51 -20.60
CA GLU A 382 9.51 -14.39 -20.56
C GLU A 382 10.03 -13.20 -19.75
N ILE A 383 10.73 -13.43 -18.63
CA ILE A 383 11.23 -12.36 -17.75
C ILE A 383 12.11 -11.33 -18.49
N PRO A 384 13.12 -11.73 -19.29
CA PRO A 384 13.88 -10.78 -20.10
C PRO A 384 13.00 -10.02 -21.11
N TYR A 385 11.99 -10.66 -21.70
CA TYR A 385 11.07 -9.93 -22.59
C TYR A 385 10.27 -8.86 -21.84
N GLN A 386 9.83 -9.15 -20.61
CA GLN A 386 9.20 -8.15 -19.74
C GLN A 386 10.16 -7.00 -19.42
N VAL A 387 11.46 -7.28 -19.17
CA VAL A 387 12.49 -6.22 -19.02
C VAL A 387 12.55 -5.33 -20.25
N MET A 388 12.53 -5.90 -21.46
CA MET A 388 12.53 -5.12 -22.70
C MET A 388 11.30 -4.22 -22.79
N GLN A 389 10.12 -4.76 -22.50
CA GLN A 389 8.86 -4.01 -22.55
C GLN A 389 8.89 -2.84 -21.55
N LYS A 390 9.27 -3.11 -20.30
CA LYS A 390 9.32 -2.10 -19.24
C LYS A 390 10.38 -1.03 -19.46
N ALA A 391 11.54 -1.39 -19.98
CA ALA A 391 12.55 -0.40 -20.36
C ALA A 391 12.10 0.46 -21.55
N TYR A 392 11.35 -0.12 -22.50
CA TYR A 392 10.85 0.60 -23.67
C TYR A 392 9.73 1.60 -23.34
N GLU A 393 8.96 1.38 -22.28
CA GLU A 393 7.97 2.35 -21.77
C GLU A 393 8.62 3.71 -21.43
N ALA A 394 9.91 3.73 -21.09
CA ALA A 394 10.66 4.94 -20.72
C ALA A 394 10.83 5.96 -21.87
N LYS A 395 10.64 5.55 -23.13
CA LYS A 395 10.88 6.40 -24.32
C LYS A 395 10.12 7.72 -24.26
N ASP A 396 8.86 7.69 -23.83
CA ASP A 396 7.98 8.86 -23.84
C ASP A 396 8.37 9.83 -22.72
N LEU A 397 8.78 9.28 -21.56
CA LEU A 397 9.32 10.06 -20.46
C LEU A 397 10.65 10.73 -20.86
N LEU A 398 11.57 9.97 -21.45
CA LEU A 398 12.87 10.48 -21.89
C LEU A 398 12.73 11.55 -22.97
N GLN A 399 11.89 11.33 -23.98
CA GLN A 399 11.60 12.32 -25.02
C GLN A 399 10.98 13.59 -24.43
N ALA A 400 10.00 13.45 -23.53
CA ALA A 400 9.42 14.60 -22.85
C ALA A 400 10.48 15.38 -22.04
N MET A 401 11.37 14.69 -21.31
CA MET A 401 12.42 15.36 -20.55
C MET A 401 13.43 16.09 -21.43
N LEU A 402 13.65 15.61 -22.65
CA LEU A 402 14.49 16.29 -23.64
C LEU A 402 13.80 17.53 -24.24
N ASP A 403 12.51 17.44 -24.54
CA ASP A 403 11.77 18.50 -25.25
C ASP A 403 11.37 19.65 -24.32
N MET A 404 10.92 19.34 -23.11
CA MET A 404 10.34 20.33 -22.18
C MET A 404 11.05 20.39 -20.82
N GLY A 405 11.90 19.41 -20.50
CA GLY A 405 12.58 19.35 -19.20
C GLY A 405 13.62 20.46 -18.98
N ASN A 406 14.24 20.42 -17.81
CA ASN A 406 15.24 21.38 -17.42
C ASN A 406 16.50 21.24 -18.31
N LYS A 407 16.75 22.25 -19.18
CA LYS A 407 17.85 22.24 -20.17
C LYS A 407 19.24 21.84 -19.65
N PRO A 408 19.70 22.24 -18.45
CA PRO A 408 20.99 21.79 -17.92
C PRO A 408 21.09 20.26 -17.69
N SER A 409 19.96 19.55 -17.66
CA SER A 409 19.88 18.11 -17.43
C SER A 409 19.66 17.29 -18.70
N ILE A 410 19.90 17.87 -19.89
CA ILE A 410 19.73 17.14 -21.17
C ILE A 410 20.67 15.93 -21.28
N THR A 411 21.86 16.01 -20.67
CA THR A 411 22.82 14.90 -20.64
C THR A 411 22.29 13.73 -19.81
N ASP A 412 21.53 14.00 -18.74
CA ASP A 412 20.92 12.96 -17.91
C ASP A 412 19.88 12.17 -18.69
N ALA A 413 19.09 12.84 -19.54
CA ALA A 413 18.17 12.17 -20.47
C ALA A 413 18.93 11.33 -21.51
N GLY A 414 20.05 11.82 -22.05
CA GLY A 414 20.89 11.07 -22.97
C GLY A 414 21.47 9.79 -22.36
N VAL A 415 22.06 9.88 -21.16
CA VAL A 415 22.54 8.69 -20.43
C VAL A 415 21.37 7.76 -20.10
N GLY A 416 20.21 8.31 -19.72
CA GLY A 416 19.02 7.52 -19.46
C GLY A 416 18.58 6.68 -20.66
N ALA A 417 18.59 7.26 -21.87
CA ALA A 417 18.29 6.55 -23.11
C ALA A 417 19.29 5.42 -23.40
N LEU A 418 20.60 5.66 -23.20
CA LEU A 418 21.63 4.63 -23.37
C LEU A 418 21.47 3.47 -22.38
N CYS A 419 21.13 3.77 -21.11
CA CYS A 419 20.85 2.77 -20.09
C CYS A 419 19.63 1.90 -20.46
N CYS A 420 18.53 2.51 -20.91
CA CYS A 420 17.35 1.78 -21.37
C CYS A 420 17.65 0.93 -22.62
N LEU A 421 18.45 1.45 -23.55
CA LEU A 421 18.86 0.68 -24.72
C LEU A 421 19.73 -0.53 -24.34
N THR A 422 20.66 -0.34 -23.40
CA THR A 422 21.50 -1.42 -22.86
C THR A 422 20.64 -2.49 -22.18
N ALA A 423 19.64 -2.08 -21.42
CA ALA A 423 18.68 -2.99 -20.79
C ALA A 423 17.95 -3.85 -21.83
N ILE A 424 17.44 -3.23 -22.90
CA ILE A 424 16.69 -3.91 -23.96
C ILE A 424 17.60 -4.85 -24.75
N GLU A 425 18.81 -4.41 -25.11
CA GLU A 425 19.77 -5.22 -25.86
C GLU A 425 20.27 -6.41 -25.03
N GLY A 426 20.62 -6.19 -23.77
CA GLY A 426 21.02 -7.25 -22.84
C GLY A 426 19.89 -8.25 -22.61
N ALA A 427 18.67 -7.77 -22.38
CA ALA A 427 17.51 -8.64 -22.19
C ALA A 427 17.13 -9.41 -23.47
N TYR A 428 17.25 -8.81 -24.65
CA TYR A 428 17.06 -9.49 -25.93
C TYR A 428 18.02 -10.69 -26.10
N MET A 429 19.29 -10.53 -25.71
CA MET A 429 20.24 -11.64 -25.73
C MET A 429 19.79 -12.78 -24.80
N ASN A 430 19.27 -12.45 -23.61
CA ASN A 430 18.75 -13.44 -22.66
C ASN A 430 17.49 -14.15 -23.19
N VAL A 431 16.55 -13.44 -23.84
CA VAL A 431 15.40 -14.07 -24.53
C VAL A 431 15.89 -15.11 -25.53
N ARG A 432 16.85 -14.74 -26.37
CA ARG A 432 17.38 -15.64 -27.43
C ARG A 432 18.08 -16.87 -26.87
N VAL A 433 18.80 -16.72 -25.77
CA VAL A 433 19.46 -17.85 -25.09
C VAL A 433 18.41 -18.78 -24.49
N ASN A 434 17.45 -18.25 -23.74
CA ASN A 434 16.45 -19.06 -23.02
C ASN A 434 15.45 -19.75 -23.96
N THR A 435 15.16 -19.17 -25.13
CA THR A 435 14.23 -19.76 -26.11
C THR A 435 14.85 -20.84 -26.99
N LYS A 436 16.18 -20.95 -27.05
CA LYS A 436 16.89 -21.87 -27.96
C LYS A 436 16.48 -23.33 -27.76
N ASP A 437 16.42 -23.75 -26.50
CA ASP A 437 16.25 -25.15 -26.11
C ASP A 437 14.84 -25.48 -25.59
N LEU A 438 13.89 -24.53 -25.65
CA LEU A 438 12.48 -24.78 -25.30
C LEU A 438 11.85 -25.84 -26.20
N LYS A 439 11.00 -26.71 -25.64
CA LYS A 439 10.26 -27.70 -26.42
C LYS A 439 9.08 -27.08 -27.14
N ASP A 440 8.42 -26.11 -26.51
CA ASP A 440 7.38 -25.32 -27.14
C ASP A 440 7.98 -24.36 -28.18
N LYS A 441 8.07 -24.84 -29.43
CA LYS A 441 8.67 -24.10 -30.53
C LYS A 441 7.79 -22.95 -31.03
N GLU A 442 6.48 -23.03 -30.84
CA GLU A 442 5.56 -21.96 -31.21
C GLU A 442 5.75 -20.77 -30.27
N PHE A 443 5.67 -21.01 -28.95
CA PHE A 443 5.96 -20.00 -27.93
C PHE A 443 7.35 -19.38 -28.11
N ALA A 444 8.37 -20.21 -28.33
CA ALA A 444 9.73 -19.72 -28.57
C ALA A 444 9.83 -18.81 -29.80
N GLN A 445 9.13 -19.16 -30.90
CA GLN A 445 9.16 -18.37 -32.13
C GLN A 445 8.41 -17.05 -31.96
N GLU A 446 7.24 -17.07 -31.31
CA GLU A 446 6.46 -15.86 -30.99
C GLU A 446 7.30 -14.88 -30.16
N LEU A 447 7.91 -15.37 -29.08
CA LEU A 447 8.72 -14.55 -28.17
C LEU A 447 9.98 -13.99 -28.86
N ASN A 448 10.64 -14.78 -29.71
CA ASN A 448 11.78 -14.29 -30.51
C ASN A 448 11.37 -13.22 -31.54
N THR A 449 10.19 -13.38 -32.13
CA THR A 449 9.68 -12.43 -33.14
C THR A 449 9.32 -11.11 -32.47
N ALA A 450 8.59 -11.17 -31.35
CA ALA A 450 8.19 -10.00 -30.57
C ALA A 450 9.40 -9.27 -29.97
N SER A 451 10.36 -10.00 -29.39
CA SER A 451 11.58 -9.41 -28.82
C SER A 451 12.49 -8.80 -29.91
N SER A 452 12.66 -9.46 -31.06
CA SER A 452 13.44 -8.90 -32.16
C SER A 452 12.83 -7.62 -32.72
N ALA A 453 11.50 -7.55 -32.84
CA ALA A 453 10.81 -6.35 -33.30
C ALA A 453 11.03 -5.19 -32.31
N LEU A 454 10.84 -5.45 -31.02
CA LEU A 454 11.03 -4.46 -29.96
C LEU A 454 12.47 -3.96 -29.89
N TYR A 455 13.46 -4.84 -30.00
CA TYR A 455 14.89 -4.47 -30.03
C TYR A 455 15.20 -3.50 -31.18
N LYS A 456 14.72 -3.79 -32.40
CA LYS A 456 14.93 -2.90 -33.57
C LYS A 456 14.30 -1.53 -33.34
N GLN A 457 13.05 -1.51 -32.89
CA GLN A 457 12.35 -0.27 -32.60
C GLN A 457 13.06 0.54 -31.50
N ALA A 458 13.55 -0.13 -30.45
CA ALA A 458 14.28 0.53 -29.37
C ALA A 458 15.57 1.19 -29.86
N LYS A 459 16.34 0.55 -30.75
CA LYS A 459 17.54 1.18 -31.34
C LYS A 459 17.23 2.45 -32.09
N GLU A 460 16.17 2.45 -32.88
CA GLU A 460 15.73 3.63 -33.63
C GLU A 460 15.31 4.76 -32.68
N VAL A 461 14.44 4.45 -31.71
CA VAL A 461 13.88 5.44 -30.80
C VAL A 461 14.92 6.01 -29.84
N PHE A 462 15.64 5.17 -29.11
CA PHE A 462 16.65 5.65 -28.15
C PHE A 462 17.87 6.25 -28.86
N GLY A 463 18.22 5.74 -30.06
CA GLY A 463 19.24 6.34 -30.91
C GLY A 463 18.89 7.78 -31.31
N ALA A 464 17.65 8.02 -31.74
CA ALA A 464 17.18 9.36 -32.07
C ALA A 464 17.23 10.31 -30.85
N ILE A 465 16.88 9.83 -29.65
CA ILE A 465 16.99 10.62 -28.41
C ILE A 465 18.46 11.01 -28.17
N THR A 466 19.39 10.07 -28.30
CA THR A 466 20.83 10.35 -28.11
C THR A 466 21.38 11.30 -29.16
N ASP A 467 20.96 11.19 -30.42
CA ASP A 467 21.36 12.08 -31.51
C ASP A 467 20.84 13.51 -31.29
N GLN A 468 19.61 13.66 -30.79
CA GLN A 468 19.03 14.95 -30.43
C GLN A 468 19.79 15.56 -29.24
N VAL A 469 20.17 14.77 -28.23
CA VAL A 469 21.02 15.25 -27.12
C VAL A 469 22.37 15.74 -27.64
N HIS A 470 23.05 14.98 -28.51
CA HIS A 470 24.30 15.42 -29.13
C HIS A 470 24.14 16.75 -29.88
N SER A 471 23.06 16.91 -30.63
CA SER A 471 22.76 18.14 -31.37
C SER A 471 22.50 19.33 -30.45
N ASN A 472 21.97 19.11 -29.25
CA ASN A 472 21.61 20.15 -28.28
C ASN A 472 22.75 20.59 -27.36
N ILE A 473 23.87 19.86 -27.32
CA ILE A 473 25.04 20.17 -26.48
C ILE A 473 26.07 21.06 -27.21
N VAL A 474 25.95 21.17 -28.55
CA VAL A 474 26.91 21.89 -29.42
C VAL A 474 26.63 23.38 -29.48
#